data_AF-A0AAU5FJC0-F1
#
_entry.id   AF-A0AAU5FJC0-F1
#
_cell.length_a   1.000
_cell.length_b   1.000
_cell.length_c   1.000
_cell.angle_alpha   90.00
_cell.angle_beta   90.00
_cell.angle_gamma   90.00
#
_symmetry.space_group_name_H-M   'P 1'
#
loop_
_entity.id
_entity.type
_entity.pdbx_description
1 polymer ?
#
loop_
_entity_poly.entity_id
_entity_poly.type
_entity_poly.pdbx_seq_one_letter_code
_entity_poly.pdbx_strand_id
1 'polypeptide(L)'
;MSTVTHTRRLVEHRYGRPLEDLRRDAARSRSDDPVLPVVLRRLDALTRTGEQTRAARRSLHAAWQDARADGYTRDDRLRPCIAELLDLERQEQSHAEAVWDLLDIRLLLEQPGAGPSSRRTGPASEDADLMDAAREAADLLPRLTRDALRPALHDYGIHISNRRLGLLLQQLRAERTR
;
A
#
# COMPACT_ATOMS: atom_id res chain seq x y z
N MET A 1 -6.84 10.28 -10.28
CA MET A 1 -5.88 10.59 -9.20
C MET A 1 -4.72 9.61 -9.28
N SER A 2 -3.46 10.05 -9.13
CA SER A 2 -2.29 9.16 -9.13
C SER A 2 -2.06 8.56 -7.74
N THR A 3 -1.47 7.35 -7.68
CA THR A 3 -1.13 6.66 -6.42
C THR A 3 -0.29 7.55 -5.51
N VAL A 4 0.70 8.26 -6.07
CA VAL A 4 1.49 9.29 -5.35
C VAL A 4 0.60 10.33 -4.66
N THR A 5 -0.36 10.92 -5.38
CA THR A 5 -1.25 11.96 -4.81
C THR A 5 -2.15 11.39 -3.72
N HIS A 6 -2.65 10.17 -3.91
CA HIS A 6 -3.48 9.50 -2.90
C HIS A 6 -2.69 9.20 -1.63
N THR A 7 -1.50 8.61 -1.76
CA THR A 7 -0.63 8.28 -0.62
C THR A 7 -0.17 9.54 0.12
N ARG A 8 0.15 10.62 -0.61
CA ARG A 8 0.45 11.93 0.02
C ARG A 8 -0.71 12.41 0.90
N ARG A 9 -1.93 12.45 0.35
CA ARG A 9 -3.12 12.89 1.11
C ARG A 9 -3.39 12.02 2.32
N LEU A 10 -3.17 10.70 2.19
CA LEU A 10 -3.32 9.79 3.31
C LEU A 10 -2.32 10.10 4.43
N VAL A 11 -1.06 10.39 4.09
CA VAL A 11 -0.04 10.79 5.08
C VAL A 11 -0.46 12.10 5.74
N GLU A 12 -0.79 13.14 4.96
CA GLU A 12 -1.24 14.43 5.51
C GLU A 12 -2.45 14.26 6.44
N HIS A 13 -3.42 13.43 6.05
CA HIS A 13 -4.58 13.11 6.87
C HIS A 13 -4.20 12.38 8.17
N ARG A 14 -3.32 11.36 8.11
CA ARG A 14 -2.91 10.58 9.29
C ARG A 14 -2.04 11.36 10.27
N TYR A 15 -1.34 12.38 9.80
CA TYR A 15 -0.57 13.26 10.67
C TYR A 15 -1.32 14.55 11.05
N GLY A 16 -2.50 14.79 10.46
CA GLY A 16 -3.33 15.97 10.72
C GLY A 16 -2.72 17.29 10.26
N ARG A 17 -1.71 17.27 9.39
CA ARG A 17 -0.94 18.45 8.98
C ARG A 17 -0.31 18.27 7.60
N PRO A 18 0.00 19.37 6.88
CA PRO A 18 0.53 19.29 5.52
C PRO A 18 1.95 18.71 5.48
N LEU A 19 2.30 18.10 4.35
CA LEU A 19 3.57 17.40 4.16
C LEU A 19 4.79 18.33 4.31
N GLU A 20 4.64 19.60 3.95
CA GLU A 20 5.65 20.63 4.06
C GLU A 20 6.07 20.87 5.53
N ASP A 21 5.09 20.87 6.44
CA ASP A 21 5.34 21.03 7.87
C ASP A 21 5.99 19.77 8.46
N LEU A 22 5.54 18.58 8.06
CA LEU A 22 6.15 17.30 8.42
C LEU A 22 7.63 17.23 8.04
N ARG A 23 7.96 17.66 6.82
CA ARG A 23 9.35 17.71 6.34
C ARG A 23 10.19 18.70 7.14
N ARG A 24 9.63 19.87 7.47
CA ARG A 24 10.33 20.89 8.26
C ARG A 24 10.66 20.39 9.66
N ASP A 25 9.75 19.66 10.29
CA ASP A 25 9.96 19.12 11.65
C ASP A 25 10.94 17.96 11.67
N ALA A 26 10.86 17.06 10.68
CA ALA A 26 11.83 15.97 10.53
C ALA A 26 13.26 16.51 10.27
N ALA A 27 13.40 17.56 9.46
CA ALA A 27 14.68 18.21 9.18
C ALA A 27 15.28 18.93 10.41
N ARG A 28 14.44 19.33 11.36
CA ARG A 28 14.86 19.98 12.61
C ARG A 28 15.08 18.99 13.76
N SER A 29 14.99 17.69 13.50
CA SER A 29 15.07 16.62 14.51
C SER A 29 14.11 16.80 15.69
N ARG A 30 13.00 17.53 15.49
CA ARG A 30 11.98 17.79 16.53
C ARG A 30 10.84 16.78 16.52
N SER A 31 10.94 15.74 15.70
CA SER A 31 9.92 14.69 15.64
C SER A 31 10.23 13.63 16.69
N ASP A 32 9.41 13.56 17.73
CA ASP A 32 9.41 12.45 18.69
C ASP A 32 8.88 11.14 18.07
N ASP A 33 8.30 11.23 16.87
CA ASP A 33 7.82 10.09 16.10
C ASP A 33 8.98 9.42 15.31
N PRO A 34 9.36 8.16 15.64
CA PRO A 34 10.43 7.44 14.98
C PRO A 34 10.05 6.94 13.56
N VAL A 35 8.75 6.90 13.23
CA VAL A 35 8.24 6.39 11.96
C VAL A 35 8.22 7.48 10.89
N LEU A 36 8.00 8.75 11.28
CA LEU A 36 7.90 9.88 10.36
C LEU A 36 9.07 10.00 9.37
N PRO A 37 10.35 9.92 9.78
CA PRO A 37 11.46 9.98 8.83
C PRO A 37 11.45 8.85 7.79
N VAL A 38 11.00 7.66 8.18
CA VAL A 38 10.90 6.50 7.28
C VAL A 38 9.78 6.72 6.26
N VAL A 39 8.61 7.20 6.72
CA VAL A 39 7.46 7.54 5.88
C VAL A 39 7.84 8.59 4.84
N LEU A 40 8.53 9.66 5.25
CA LEU A 40 8.96 10.73 4.33
C LEU A 40 9.93 10.20 3.25
N ARG A 41 10.93 9.39 3.63
CA ARG A 41 11.85 8.79 2.65
C ARG A 41 11.13 7.87 1.65
N ARG A 42 10.13 7.10 2.11
CA ARG A 42 9.34 6.22 1.25
C ARG A 42 8.41 7.00 0.32
N LEU A 43 7.84 8.11 0.80
CA LEU A 43 7.08 9.06 -0.02
C LEU A 43 7.94 9.69 -1.12
N ASP A 44 9.20 10.03 -0.83
CA ASP A 44 10.12 10.58 -1.83
C ASP A 44 10.52 9.51 -2.86
N ALA A 45 10.69 8.26 -2.45
CA ALA A 45 10.88 7.14 -3.38
C ALA A 45 9.65 6.94 -4.28
N LEU A 46 8.44 6.94 -3.69
CA LEU A 46 7.18 6.83 -4.43
C LEU A 46 7.00 7.98 -5.44
N THR A 47 7.37 9.20 -5.05
CA THR A 47 7.27 10.37 -5.94
C THR A 47 8.20 10.23 -7.14
N ARG A 48 9.46 9.82 -6.91
CA ARG A 48 10.43 9.55 -7.98
C ARG A 48 9.98 8.44 -8.92
N THR A 49 9.50 7.32 -8.37
CA THR A 49 8.95 6.22 -9.19
C THR A 49 7.73 6.69 -9.99
N GLY A 50 6.81 7.46 -9.39
CA GLY A 50 5.67 8.01 -10.13
C GLY A 50 6.06 8.97 -11.26
N GLU A 51 7.16 9.73 -11.11
CA GLU A 51 7.73 10.53 -12.21
C GLU A 51 8.30 9.66 -13.32
N GLN A 52 9.03 8.60 -12.97
CA GLN A 52 9.53 7.60 -13.92
C GLN A 52 8.38 6.91 -14.65
N THR A 53 7.32 6.48 -13.96
CA THR A 53 6.11 5.89 -14.57
C THR A 53 5.50 6.85 -15.60
N ARG A 54 5.37 8.14 -15.26
CA ARG A 54 4.84 9.14 -16.21
C ARG A 54 5.78 9.33 -17.41
N ALA A 55 7.09 9.29 -17.21
CA ALA A 55 8.06 9.36 -18.29
C ALA A 55 7.96 8.13 -19.20
N ALA A 56 7.93 6.92 -18.65
CA ALA A 56 7.77 5.67 -19.38
C ALA A 56 6.46 5.64 -20.20
N ARG A 57 5.35 6.16 -19.65
CA ARG A 57 4.09 6.31 -20.41
C ARG A 57 4.23 7.25 -21.60
N ARG A 58 4.97 8.35 -21.47
CA ARG A 58 5.24 9.26 -22.60
C ARG A 58 6.12 8.58 -23.65
N SER A 59 7.15 7.84 -23.23
CA SER A 59 8.01 7.08 -24.13
C SER A 59 7.24 6.00 -24.88
N LEU A 60 6.37 5.25 -24.19
CA LEU A 60 5.49 4.26 -24.82
C LEU A 60 4.53 4.92 -25.81
N HIS A 61 3.96 6.07 -25.45
CA HIS A 61 3.09 6.82 -26.36
C HIS A 61 3.84 7.26 -27.62
N ALA A 62 5.05 7.81 -27.48
CA ALA A 62 5.88 8.20 -28.62
C ALA A 62 6.22 6.99 -29.51
N ALA A 63 6.71 5.89 -28.92
CA ALA A 63 7.01 4.66 -29.65
C ALA A 63 5.79 4.10 -30.40
N TRP A 64 4.60 4.24 -29.82
CA TRP A 64 3.35 3.83 -30.46
C TRP A 64 2.97 4.72 -31.66
N GLN A 65 3.16 6.04 -31.55
CA GLN A 65 2.93 6.96 -32.67
C GLN A 65 3.91 6.69 -33.82
N ASP A 66 5.19 6.48 -33.51
CA ASP A 66 6.22 6.17 -34.51
C ASP A 66 5.90 4.86 -35.24
N ALA A 67 5.55 3.81 -34.49
CA ALA A 67 5.14 2.53 -35.08
C ALA A 67 3.90 2.65 -35.98
N ARG A 68 2.95 3.52 -35.61
CA ARG A 68 1.77 3.80 -36.41
C ARG A 68 2.10 4.57 -37.69
N ALA A 69 3.06 5.50 -37.64
CA ALA A 69 3.51 6.28 -38.78
C ALA A 69 4.33 5.45 -39.79
N ASP A 70 5.16 4.52 -39.29
CA ASP A 70 6.01 3.65 -40.11
C ASP A 70 5.24 2.50 -40.81
N GLY A 71 3.92 2.39 -40.59
CA GLY A 71 3.08 1.33 -41.18
C GLY A 71 3.41 -0.09 -40.70
N TYR A 72 4.32 -0.23 -39.72
CA TYR A 72 4.80 -1.48 -39.17
C TYR A 72 4.39 -1.60 -37.71
N THR A 73 3.54 -2.57 -37.40
CA THR A 73 3.30 -3.07 -36.02
C THR A 73 4.50 -3.89 -35.55
N ARG A 74 5.67 -3.26 -35.38
CA ARG A 74 6.84 -3.95 -34.85
C ARG A 74 6.72 -4.05 -33.34
N ASP A 75 6.01 -5.08 -32.90
CA ASP A 75 5.76 -5.44 -31.49
C ASP A 75 7.05 -5.43 -30.66
N ASP A 76 8.19 -5.79 -31.26
CA ASP A 76 9.52 -5.78 -30.64
C ASP A 76 9.98 -4.43 -30.10
N ARG A 77 9.54 -3.29 -30.66
CA ARG A 77 9.89 -1.95 -30.14
C ARG A 77 9.01 -1.52 -28.97
N LEU A 78 7.76 -1.99 -28.92
CA LEU A 78 6.81 -1.64 -27.87
C LEU A 78 6.98 -2.52 -26.64
N ARG A 79 7.31 -3.80 -26.81
CA ARG A 79 7.53 -4.76 -25.73
C ARG A 79 8.47 -4.26 -24.61
N PRO A 80 9.66 -3.71 -24.87
CA PRO A 80 10.53 -3.20 -23.79
C PRO A 80 9.89 -2.03 -23.05
N CYS A 81 9.23 -1.11 -23.75
CA CYS A 81 8.55 0.03 -23.12
C CYS A 81 7.34 -0.41 -22.26
N ILE A 82 6.60 -1.43 -22.71
CA ILE A 82 5.49 -2.01 -21.93
C ILE A 82 6.04 -2.72 -20.68
N ALA A 83 7.09 -3.52 -20.82
CA ALA A 83 7.70 -4.22 -19.69
C ALA A 83 8.23 -3.23 -18.63
N GLU A 84 8.96 -2.20 -19.07
CA GLU A 84 9.45 -1.13 -18.19
C GLU A 84 8.30 -0.44 -17.46
N LEU A 85 7.21 -0.11 -18.17
CA LEU A 85 6.04 0.52 -17.56
C LEU A 85 5.39 -0.38 -16.50
N LEU A 86 5.22 -1.67 -16.78
CA LEU A 86 4.63 -2.62 -15.84
C LEU A 86 5.48 -2.79 -14.58
N ASP A 87 6.81 -2.83 -14.74
CA ASP A 87 7.74 -2.91 -13.60
C ASP A 87 7.69 -1.65 -12.75
N LEU A 88 7.64 -0.47 -13.37
CA LEU A 88 7.49 0.80 -12.67
C LEU A 88 6.15 0.93 -11.95
N GLU A 89 5.05 0.48 -12.56
CA GLU A 89 3.73 0.46 -11.92
C GLU A 89 3.71 -0.48 -10.71
N ARG A 90 4.34 -1.66 -10.82
CA ARG A 90 4.48 -2.59 -9.70
C ARG A 90 5.33 -1.99 -8.58
N GLN A 91 6.41 -1.30 -8.92
CA GLN A 91 7.26 -0.62 -7.96
C GLN A 91 6.54 0.56 -7.27
N GLU A 92 5.77 1.35 -8.02
CA GLU A 92 4.94 2.44 -7.48
C GLU A 92 3.94 1.88 -6.45
N GLN A 93 3.27 0.79 -6.80
CA GLN A 93 2.33 0.11 -5.91
C GLN A 93 3.03 -0.42 -4.64
N SER A 94 4.20 -1.06 -4.80
CA SER A 94 4.96 -1.58 -3.66
C SER A 94 5.42 -0.47 -2.69
N HIS A 95 5.87 0.67 -3.21
CA HIS A 95 6.24 1.81 -2.36
C HIS A 95 5.02 2.40 -1.64
N ALA A 96 3.88 2.50 -2.31
CA ALA A 96 2.65 2.98 -1.69
C ALA A 96 2.19 2.07 -0.55
N GLU A 97 2.21 0.76 -0.75
CA GLU A 97 1.89 -0.23 0.29
C GLU A 97 2.84 -0.13 1.48
N ALA A 98 4.14 0.02 1.25
CA ALA A 98 5.11 0.20 2.33
C ALA A 98 4.85 1.47 3.14
N VAL A 99 4.43 2.56 2.51
CA VAL A 99 4.02 3.79 3.23
C VAL A 99 2.79 3.50 4.10
N TRP A 100 1.79 2.80 3.57
CA TRP A 100 0.58 2.47 4.32
C TRP A 100 0.87 1.57 5.52
N ASP A 101 1.72 0.55 5.35
CA ASP A 101 2.13 -0.33 6.45
C ASP A 101 2.82 0.47 7.57
N LEU A 102 3.66 1.44 7.24
CA LEU A 102 4.30 2.30 8.23
C LEU A 102 3.28 3.18 8.97
N LEU A 103 2.25 3.69 8.28
CA LEU A 103 1.19 4.45 8.92
C LEU A 103 0.36 3.58 9.88
N ASP A 104 0.12 2.33 9.53
CA ASP A 104 -0.55 1.36 10.39
C ASP A 104 0.33 1.03 11.63
N ILE A 105 1.65 0.86 11.46
CA ILE A 105 2.58 0.65 12.59
C ILE A 105 2.60 1.86 13.54
N ARG A 106 2.61 3.08 12.99
CA ARG A 106 2.56 4.30 13.81
C ARG A 106 1.30 4.33 14.68
N LEU A 107 0.14 3.95 14.14
CA LEU A 107 -1.10 3.88 14.91
C LEU A 107 -0.99 2.92 16.10
N LEU A 108 -0.26 1.81 15.95
CA LEU A 108 -0.02 0.87 17.06
C LEU A 108 0.87 1.49 18.14
N LEU A 109 1.88 2.28 17.75
CA LEU A 109 2.78 2.95 18.69
C LEU A 109 2.11 4.11 19.44
N GLU A 110 1.10 4.73 18.84
CA GLU A 110 0.36 5.85 19.45
C GLU A 110 -0.69 5.42 20.49
N GLN A 111 -0.95 4.12 20.68
CA GLN A 111 -1.92 3.65 21.68
C GLN A 111 -1.38 3.83 23.11
N PRO A 112 -1.95 4.73 23.93
CA PRO A 112 -1.58 4.87 25.33
C PRO A 112 -2.29 3.78 26.13
N GLY A 113 -1.55 2.72 26.49
CA GLY A 113 -1.97 1.78 27.54
C GLY A 113 -3.10 0.82 27.18
N ALA A 114 -2.82 -0.17 26.34
CA ALA A 114 -3.38 -1.50 26.58
C ALA A 114 -2.50 -2.15 27.66
N GLY A 115 -2.97 -2.17 28.91
CA GLY A 115 -2.36 -2.99 29.95
C GLY A 115 -2.26 -4.46 29.50
N PRO A 116 -1.43 -5.29 30.16
CA PRO A 116 -1.20 -6.67 29.74
C PRO A 116 -2.52 -7.45 29.82
N SER A 117 -3.21 -7.59 28.69
CA SER A 117 -4.23 -8.62 28.52
C SER A 117 -3.51 -9.95 28.48
N SER A 118 -3.37 -10.53 29.67
CA SER A 118 -3.12 -11.95 29.85
C SER A 118 -4.20 -12.73 29.10
N ARG A 119 -3.91 -13.15 27.86
CA ARG A 119 -4.60 -14.29 27.26
C ARG A 119 -3.78 -14.90 26.12
N ARG A 120 -3.15 -16.03 26.49
CA ARG A 120 -2.62 -17.12 25.65
C ARG A 120 -1.59 -16.74 24.60
N THR A 121 -0.35 -16.69 25.07
CA THR A 121 0.80 -17.14 24.31
C THR A 121 0.64 -18.64 24.00
N GLY A 122 0.32 -18.96 22.75
CA GLY A 122 0.53 -20.27 22.15
C GLY A 122 1.15 -20.03 20.76
N PRO A 123 2.18 -20.78 20.35
CA PRO A 123 2.78 -20.62 19.03
C PRO A 123 1.77 -21.15 18.00
N ALA A 124 1.00 -20.24 17.41
CA ALA A 124 -0.09 -20.56 16.50
C ALA A 124 0.38 -20.55 15.04
N SER A 125 -0.21 -21.44 14.27
CA SER A 125 0.11 -21.78 12.89
C SER A 125 -0.34 -20.64 11.97
N GLU A 126 0.56 -19.68 11.74
CA GLU A 126 0.26 -18.27 11.41
C GLU A 126 -0.62 -17.99 10.17
N ASP A 127 -0.85 -18.95 9.27
CA ASP A 127 -1.63 -18.74 8.04
C ASP A 127 -3.01 -19.41 8.03
N ALA A 128 -3.15 -20.60 8.62
CA ALA A 128 -4.43 -21.31 8.68
C ALA A 128 -5.38 -20.64 9.68
N ASP A 129 -4.86 -20.31 10.86
CA ASP A 129 -5.62 -19.64 11.93
C ASP A 129 -6.05 -18.21 11.50
N LEU A 130 -5.24 -17.56 10.65
CA LEU A 130 -5.54 -16.25 10.08
C LEU A 130 -6.68 -16.31 9.06
N MET A 131 -6.69 -17.34 8.20
CA MET A 131 -7.76 -17.52 7.21
C MET A 131 -9.10 -17.84 7.87
N ASP A 132 -9.11 -18.62 8.94
CA ASP A 132 -10.35 -18.94 9.68
C ASP A 132 -10.93 -17.69 10.35
N ALA A 133 -10.10 -16.91 11.05
CA ALA A 133 -10.54 -15.63 11.61
C ALA A 133 -10.98 -14.63 10.53
N ALA A 134 -10.33 -14.64 9.35
CA ALA A 134 -10.73 -13.80 8.23
C ALA A 134 -12.08 -14.22 7.62
N ARG A 135 -12.42 -15.51 7.62
CA ARG A 135 -13.75 -16.01 7.22
C ARG A 135 -14.82 -15.57 8.21
N GLU A 136 -14.59 -15.77 9.51
CA GLU A 136 -15.53 -15.32 10.55
C GLU A 136 -15.79 -13.81 10.48
N ALA A 137 -14.74 -13.00 10.31
CA ALA A 137 -14.86 -11.57 10.11
C ALA A 137 -15.60 -11.23 8.80
N ALA A 138 -15.35 -11.96 7.72
CA ALA A 138 -16.00 -11.74 6.42
C ALA A 138 -17.50 -12.07 6.40
N ASP A 139 -17.94 -13.04 7.20
CA ASP A 139 -19.36 -13.42 7.32
C ASP A 139 -20.20 -12.35 8.00
N LEU A 140 -19.58 -11.58 8.91
CA LEU A 140 -20.22 -10.46 9.59
C LEU A 140 -20.30 -9.19 8.73
N LEU A 141 -19.66 -9.17 7.55
CA LEU A 141 -19.55 -7.97 6.72
C LEU A 141 -20.55 -7.97 5.55
N PRO A 142 -21.37 -6.90 5.40
CA PRO A 142 -22.32 -6.79 4.31
C PRO A 142 -21.64 -6.63 2.94
N ARG A 143 -20.39 -6.14 2.90
CA ARG A 143 -19.58 -6.04 1.67
C ARG A 143 -18.12 -6.38 1.96
N LEU A 144 -17.58 -7.31 1.18
CA LEU A 144 -16.19 -7.74 1.29
C LEU A 144 -15.24 -6.73 0.62
N THR A 145 -14.99 -5.66 1.35
CA THR A 145 -14.09 -4.57 0.95
C THR A 145 -12.95 -4.46 1.92
N ARG A 146 -11.86 -3.86 1.46
CA ARG A 146 -10.67 -3.64 2.27
C ARG A 146 -10.93 -2.77 3.49
N ASP A 147 -11.76 -1.75 3.31
CA ASP A 147 -12.11 -0.79 4.36
C ASP A 147 -13.05 -1.38 5.41
N ALA A 148 -13.74 -2.49 5.08
CA ALA A 148 -14.61 -3.21 6.01
C ALA A 148 -13.89 -4.39 6.70
N LEU A 149 -13.06 -5.14 5.96
CA LEU A 149 -12.36 -6.31 6.49
C LEU A 149 -11.26 -5.93 7.49
N ARG A 150 -10.59 -4.79 7.27
CA ARG A 150 -9.52 -4.35 8.17
C ARG A 150 -10.02 -4.02 9.58
N PRO A 151 -11.05 -3.19 9.77
CA PRO A 151 -11.62 -2.97 11.10
C PRO A 151 -12.10 -4.26 11.74
N ALA A 152 -12.78 -5.13 10.99
CA ALA A 152 -13.27 -6.39 11.53
C ALA A 152 -12.12 -7.27 12.05
N LEU A 153 -11.06 -7.49 11.27
CA LEU A 153 -9.87 -8.23 11.73
C LEU A 153 -9.18 -7.57 12.94
N HIS A 154 -9.20 -6.24 13.00
CA HIS A 154 -8.68 -5.51 14.15
C HIS A 154 -9.50 -5.79 15.43
N ASP A 155 -10.82 -5.94 15.34
CA ASP A 155 -11.67 -6.30 16.49
C ASP A 155 -11.35 -7.71 17.04
N TYR A 156 -10.81 -8.59 16.20
CA TYR A 156 -10.27 -9.90 16.60
C TYR A 156 -8.82 -9.83 17.10
N GLY A 157 -8.22 -8.64 17.22
CA GLY A 157 -6.82 -8.44 17.62
C GLY A 157 -5.81 -8.86 16.55
N ILE A 158 -6.25 -9.02 15.29
CA ILE A 158 -5.41 -9.46 14.18
C ILE A 158 -4.89 -8.24 13.42
N HIS A 159 -3.57 -8.07 13.45
CA HIS A 159 -2.88 -7.01 12.71
C HIS A 159 -2.13 -7.61 11.53
N ILE A 160 -2.47 -7.15 10.32
CA ILE A 160 -1.85 -7.64 9.09
C ILE A 160 -1.47 -6.49 8.17
N SER A 161 -0.38 -6.68 7.43
CA SER A 161 0.06 -5.72 6.43
C SER A 161 -0.98 -5.54 5.32
N ASN A 162 -0.93 -4.40 4.64
CA ASN A 162 -1.80 -4.08 3.51
C ASN A 162 -1.70 -5.12 2.40
N ARG A 163 -0.48 -5.62 2.15
CA ARG A 163 -0.22 -6.71 1.20
C ARG A 163 -0.92 -8.01 1.61
N ARG A 164 -0.80 -8.40 2.88
CA ARG A 164 -1.40 -9.64 3.40
C ARG A 164 -2.93 -9.55 3.43
N LEU A 165 -3.49 -8.40 3.81
CA LEU A 165 -4.93 -8.13 3.71
C LEU A 165 -5.42 -8.20 2.25
N GLY A 166 -4.63 -7.70 1.30
CA GLY A 166 -4.92 -7.82 -0.12
C GLY A 166 -5.02 -9.28 -0.59
N LEU A 167 -4.10 -10.13 -0.14
CA LEU A 167 -4.11 -11.56 -0.43
C LEU A 167 -5.31 -12.27 0.22
N LEU A 168 -5.61 -11.99 1.49
CA LEU A 168 -6.80 -12.53 2.17
C LEU A 168 -8.09 -12.13 1.46
N LEU A 169 -8.23 -10.87 1.04
CA LEU A 169 -9.39 -10.42 0.27
C LEU A 169 -9.53 -11.15 -1.06
N GLN A 170 -8.41 -11.43 -1.75
CA GLN A 170 -8.44 -12.19 -2.99
C GLN A 170 -8.88 -13.65 -2.73
N GLN A 171 -8.34 -14.28 -1.70
CA GLN A 171 -8.69 -15.65 -1.31
C GLN A 171 -10.16 -15.77 -0.89
N LEU A 172 -10.64 -14.89 -0.01
CA LEU A 172 -12.04 -14.85 0.44
C LEU A 172 -13.02 -14.60 -0.72
N ARG A 173 -12.64 -13.77 -1.70
CA ARG A 173 -13.44 -13.57 -2.92
C ARG A 173 -13.51 -14.83 -3.78
N ALA A 174 -12.38 -15.50 -3.96
CA ALA A 174 -12.31 -16.74 -4.73
C ALA A 174 -13.17 -17.85 -4.09
N GLU A 175 -13.21 -17.93 -2.75
CA GLU A 175 -14.07 -18.85 -2.01
C GLU A 175 -15.56 -18.53 -2.20
N ARG A 176 -15.97 -17.25 -2.16
CA ARG A 176 -17.38 -16.84 -2.31
C ARG A 176 -17.97 -17.03 -3.72
N THR A 177 -17.11 -17.18 -4.73
CA THR A 177 -17.53 -17.43 -6.12
C THR A 177 -17.61 -18.91 -6.51
N ARG A 178 -17.27 -19.82 -5.59
CA ARG A 178 -17.49 -21.26 -5.74
C ARG A 178 -18.83 -21.67 -5.12
#